data_AF-A0A6H9GQN9-F1
#
_entry.id   AF-A0A6H9GQN9-F1
#
_cell.length_a   1.000
_cell.length_b   1.000
_cell.length_c   1.000
_cell.angle_alpha   90.00
_cell.angle_beta   90.00
_cell.angle_gamma   90.00
#
_symmetry.space_group_name_H-M   'P 1'
#
loop_
_entity.id
_entity.type
_entity.pdbx_description
1 polymer ?
#
loop_
_entity_poly.entity_id
_entity_poly.type
_entity_poly.pdbx_seq_one_letter_code
_entity_poly.pdbx_strand_id
1 'polypeptide(L)'
;MDDEDFAGLVDGLQEAVTDIKSRQAAYVKDVRAKTQLSQAAFARRYHLNVRTLQNWEGGKPVDKVGQVLLRLIERDPVAVDRMLNT
;
A
#
# COMPACT_ATOMS: atom_id res chain seq x y z
N MET A 1 -31.20 20.56 -9.83
CA MET A 1 -30.56 19.39 -9.23
C MET A 1 -31.33 19.14 -7.96
N ASP A 2 -32.02 18.01 -7.90
CA ASP A 2 -32.72 17.60 -6.69
C ASP A 2 -31.75 16.90 -5.73
N ASP A 3 -32.22 16.63 -4.51
CA ASP A 3 -31.41 16.01 -3.46
C ASP A 3 -31.04 14.55 -3.80
N GLU A 4 -31.87 13.87 -4.61
CA GLU A 4 -31.62 12.49 -5.06
C GLU A 4 -30.47 12.42 -6.07
N ASP A 5 -30.41 13.34 -7.03
CA ASP A 5 -29.30 13.49 -7.97
C ASP A 5 -27.97 13.70 -7.23
N PHE A 6 -27.97 14.54 -6.19
CA PHE A 6 -26.76 14.83 -5.42
C PHE A 6 -26.31 13.62 -4.59
N ALA A 7 -27.24 12.92 -3.94
CA ALA A 7 -26.95 11.71 -3.19
C ALA A 7 -26.32 10.63 -4.07
N GLY A 8 -26.87 10.40 -5.27
CA GLY A 8 -26.32 9.43 -6.22
C GLY A 8 -24.88 9.72 -6.65
N LEU A 9 -24.53 11.00 -6.83
CA LEU A 9 -23.14 11.40 -7.13
C LEU A 9 -22.19 11.13 -5.96
N VAL A 10 -22.62 11.42 -4.73
CA VAL A 10 -21.81 11.18 -3.53
C VAL A 10 -21.55 9.69 -3.34
N ASP A 11 -22.57 8.85 -3.52
CA ASP A 11 -22.45 7.39 -3.40
C ASP A 11 -21.47 6.83 -4.44
N GLY A 12 -21.59 7.25 -5.70
CA GLY A 12 -20.65 6.85 -6.75
C GLY A 12 -19.20 7.28 -6.44
N LEU A 13 -19.01 8.47 -5.85
CA LEU A 13 -17.69 8.94 -5.45
C LEU A 13 -17.10 8.10 -4.30
N GLN A 14 -17.93 7.71 -3.33
CA GLN A 14 -17.51 6.86 -2.21
C GLN A 14 -17.11 5.46 -2.67
N GLU A 15 -17.84 4.89 -3.63
CA GLU A 15 -17.51 3.61 -4.24
C GLU A 15 -16.14 3.69 -4.95
N ALA A 16 -15.93 4.71 -5.79
CA ALA A 16 -14.67 4.92 -6.48
C ALA A 16 -13.48 5.08 -5.51
N VAL A 17 -13.65 5.85 -4.43
CA VAL A 17 -12.62 6.00 -3.38
C VAL A 17 -12.31 4.67 -2.70
N THR A 18 -13.33 3.84 -2.47
CA THR A 18 -13.16 2.53 -1.84
C THR A 18 -12.39 1.57 -2.75
N ASP A 19 -12.70 1.55 -4.04
CA ASP A 19 -11.96 0.77 -5.03
C ASP A 19 -10.49 1.20 -5.12
N ILE A 20 -10.21 2.52 -5.17
CA ILE A 20 -8.83 3.04 -5.18
C ILE A 20 -8.04 2.58 -3.95
N LYS A 21 -8.62 2.69 -2.75
CA LYS A 21 -7.98 2.22 -1.50
C LYS A 21 -7.73 0.72 -1.52
N SER A 22 -8.68 -0.05 -2.06
CA SER A 22 -8.59 -1.51 -2.12
C SER A 22 -7.47 -1.95 -3.08
N ARG A 23 -7.36 -1.32 -4.26
CA ARG A 23 -6.26 -1.55 -5.20
C ARG A 23 -4.90 -1.17 -4.62
N GLN A 24 -4.82 -0.05 -3.90
CA GLN A 24 -3.58 0.36 -3.21
C GLN A 24 -3.17 -0.65 -2.13
N ALA A 25 -4.12 -1.10 -1.32
CA ALA A 25 -3.88 -2.12 -0.30
C ALA A 25 -3.40 -3.45 -0.90
N ALA A 26 -4.03 -3.88 -2.00
CA ALA A 26 -3.64 -5.09 -2.73
C ALA A 26 -2.20 -4.98 -3.27
N TYR A 27 -1.85 -3.87 -3.91
CA TYR A 27 -0.49 -3.62 -4.40
C TYR A 27 0.57 -3.78 -3.30
N VAL A 28 0.34 -3.20 -2.11
CA VAL A 28 1.29 -3.32 -0.98
C VAL A 28 1.44 -4.77 -0.54
N LYS A 29 0.34 -5.51 -0.45
CA LYS A 29 0.34 -6.95 -0.11
C LYS A 29 1.10 -7.77 -1.15
N ASP A 30 0.91 -7.48 -2.43
CA ASP A 30 1.57 -8.19 -3.54
C ASP A 30 3.09 -7.95 -3.53
N VAL A 31 3.53 -6.71 -3.30
CA VAL A 31 4.96 -6.39 -3.12
C VAL A 31 5.54 -7.18 -1.96
N ARG A 32 4.86 -7.26 -0.81
CA ARG A 32 5.30 -8.09 0.31
C ARG A 32 5.34 -9.58 -0.06
N ALA A 33 4.31 -10.08 -0.75
CA ALA A 33 4.20 -11.49 -1.11
C ALA A 33 5.40 -11.98 -1.95
N LYS A 34 5.97 -11.11 -2.81
CA LYS A 34 7.20 -11.41 -3.58
C LYS A 34 8.41 -11.76 -2.73
N THR A 35 8.43 -11.32 -1.47
CA THR A 35 9.53 -11.58 -0.53
C THR A 35 9.29 -12.81 0.35
N GLN A 36 8.07 -13.38 0.33
CA GLN A 36 7.63 -14.48 1.19
C GLN A 36 7.75 -14.19 2.70
N LEU A 37 7.78 -12.91 3.09
CA LEU A 37 7.88 -12.49 4.48
C LEU A 37 6.51 -12.21 5.10
N SER A 38 6.40 -12.46 6.41
CA SER A 38 5.30 -11.92 7.22
C SER A 38 5.36 -10.38 7.26
N GLN A 39 4.27 -9.71 7.65
CA GLN A 39 4.26 -8.25 7.79
C GLN A 39 5.38 -7.75 8.72
N ALA A 40 5.58 -8.39 9.86
CA ALA A 40 6.62 -8.00 10.81
C ALA A 40 8.04 -8.22 10.26
N ALA A 41 8.26 -9.34 9.55
CA ALA A 41 9.55 -9.63 8.95
C ALA A 41 9.86 -8.69 7.78
N PHE A 42 8.87 -8.40 6.92
CA PHE A 42 9.00 -7.41 5.85
C PHE A 42 9.32 -6.02 6.40
N ALA A 43 8.55 -5.58 7.41
CA ALA A 43 8.76 -4.28 8.03
C ALA A 43 10.16 -4.16 8.63
N ARG A 44 10.62 -5.18 9.36
CA ARG A 44 11.99 -5.21 9.88
C ARG A 44 13.03 -5.21 8.77
N ARG A 45 12.85 -6.00 7.71
CA ARG A 45 13.83 -6.14 6.63
C ARG A 45 14.09 -4.83 5.89
N TYR A 46 13.03 -4.04 5.68
CA TYR A 46 13.08 -2.81 4.90
C TYR A 46 12.99 -1.55 5.78
N HIS A 47 13.33 -1.65 7.07
CA HIS A 47 13.39 -0.54 8.03
C HIS A 47 12.09 0.29 8.15
N LEU A 48 10.94 -0.38 8.06
CA LEU A 48 9.62 0.20 8.24
C LEU A 48 9.07 -0.08 9.64
N ASN A 49 8.26 0.86 10.15
CA ASN A 49 7.39 0.55 11.27
C ASN A 49 6.30 -0.45 10.82
N VAL A 50 6.13 -1.55 11.57
CA VAL A 50 5.11 -2.58 11.25
C VAL A 50 3.70 -2.00 11.16
N ARG A 51 3.37 -0.98 11.99
CA ARG A 51 2.08 -0.31 11.96
C ARG A 51 1.88 0.49 10.67
N THR A 52 2.95 1.07 10.13
CA THR A 52 2.90 1.77 8.83
C THR A 52 2.56 0.78 7.72
N LEU A 53 3.21 -0.39 7.68
CA LEU A 53 2.89 -1.43 6.71
C LEU A 53 1.44 -1.93 6.85
N GLN A 54 0.98 -2.19 8.09
CA GLN A 54 -0.40 -2.60 8.36
C GLN A 54 -1.42 -1.56 7.91
N ASN A 55 -1.13 -0.27 8.14
CA ASN A 55 -1.99 0.82 7.69
C ASN A 55 -2.08 0.83 6.15
N TRP A 56 -0.96 0.68 5.45
CA TRP A 56 -0.92 0.62 3.98
C TRP A 56 -1.67 -0.59 3.42
N GLU A 57 -1.41 -1.78 3.96
CA GLU A 57 -2.15 -3.01 3.59
C GLU A 57 -3.64 -2.98 4.01
N GLY A 58 -4.01 -2.04 4.88
CA GLY A 58 -5.38 -1.72 5.28
C GLY A 58 -6.01 -0.57 4.49
N GLY A 59 -5.36 -0.06 3.43
CA GLY A 59 -5.92 0.96 2.54
C GLY A 59 -5.71 2.40 2.99
N LYS A 60 -4.83 2.66 3.97
CA LYS A 60 -4.33 4.03 4.21
C LYS A 60 -3.41 4.44 3.05
N PRO A 61 -3.46 5.71 2.63
CA PRO A 61 -2.58 6.21 1.59
C PRO A 61 -1.10 5.96 1.93
N VAL A 62 -0.37 5.43 0.94
CA VAL A 62 1.09 5.35 0.98
C VAL A 62 1.66 6.71 0.61
N ASP A 63 2.55 7.23 1.43
CA ASP A 63 3.26 8.48 1.19
C ASP A 63 4.26 8.35 0.02
N LYS A 64 4.80 9.48 -0.47
CA LYS A 64 5.68 9.47 -1.64
C LYS A 64 6.94 8.63 -1.43
N VAL A 65 7.51 8.67 -0.22
CA VAL A 65 8.72 7.89 0.11
C VAL A 65 8.39 6.40 0.16
N GLY A 66 7.29 6.00 0.81
CA GLY A 66 6.82 4.62 0.80
C GLY A 66 6.54 4.09 -0.61
N GLN A 67 5.95 4.90 -1.49
CA GLN A 67 5.71 4.51 -2.89
C GLN A 67 7.02 4.22 -3.64
N VAL A 68 8.05 5.05 -3.44
CA VAL A 68 9.37 4.83 -4.06
C VAL A 68 9.97 3.53 -3.55
N LEU A 69 9.99 3.32 -2.22
CA LEU A 69 10.50 2.10 -1.62
C LEU A 69 9.79 0.85 -2.14
N LEU A 70 8.45 0.86 -2.15
CA LEU A 70 7.66 -0.27 -2.64
C LEU A 70 7.96 -0.58 -4.12
N ARG A 71 8.12 0.44 -4.97
CA ARG A 71 8.48 0.23 -6.39
C ARG A 71 9.89 -0.36 -6.55
N LEU A 72 10.84 0.03 -5.71
CA LEU A 72 12.19 -0.53 -5.73
C LEU A 72 12.17 -2.01 -5.30
N ILE A 73 11.48 -2.31 -4.20
CA ILE A 73 11.31 -3.69 -3.69
C ILE A 73 10.54 -4.55 -4.70
N GLU A 74 9.52 -4.00 -5.35
CA GLU A 74 8.76 -4.70 -6.38
C GLU A 74 9.63 -5.18 -7.54
N ARG A 75 10.60 -4.35 -7.93
CA ARG A 75 11.54 -4.61 -9.03
C ARG A 75 12.63 -5.60 -8.64
N ASP A 76 13.30 -5.37 -7.51
CA ASP A 76 14.38 -6.23 -7.04
C ASP A 76 14.47 -6.23 -5.51
N PRO A 77 13.72 -7.12 -4.83
CA PRO A 77 13.68 -7.15 -3.38
C PRO A 77 15.04 -7.55 -2.76
N VAL A 78 15.86 -8.31 -3.49
CA VAL A 78 17.17 -8.81 -3.03
C VAL A 78 18.22 -7.72 -3.11
N ALA A 79 18.24 -6.92 -4.18
CA ALA A 79 19.15 -5.79 -4.29
C ALA A 79 18.86 -4.72 -3.23
N VAL A 80 17.59 -4.37 -3.03
CA VAL A 80 17.20 -3.39 -2.00
C VAL A 80 17.59 -3.88 -0.61
N ASP A 81 17.32 -5.15 -0.31
CA ASP A 81 17.73 -5.77 0.95
C ASP A 81 19.24 -5.69 1.18
N ARG A 82 20.05 -6.04 0.18
CA ARG A 82 21.51 -5.97 0.23
C ARG A 82 22.02 -4.54 0.47
N MET A 83 21.35 -3.54 -0.10
CA MET A 83 21.72 -2.12 0.09
C MET A 83 21.39 -1.60 1.49
N LEU A 84 20.35 -2.15 2.13
CA LEU A 84 19.84 -1.67 3.42
C LEU A 84 20.43 -2.43 4.62
N ASN A 85 20.95 -3.65 4.42
CA ASN A 85 21.36 -4.57 5.49
C ASN A 85 22.83 -5.01 5.35
N THR A 86 23.72 -4.04 5.23
CA THR A 86 25.19 -4.24 5.24
C THR A 86 25.76 -4.49 6.63
#